data_AF-R5FNG8-F1
#
_entry.id   AF-R5FNG8-F1
#
_cell.length_a   1.000
_cell.length_b   1.000
_cell.length_c   1.000
_cell.angle_alpha   90.00
_cell.angle_beta   90.00
_cell.angle_gamma   90.00
#
_symmetry.space_group_name_H-M   'P 1'
#
loop_
_entity.id
_entity.type
_entity.pdbx_description
1 polymer ?
#
loop_
_entity_poly.entity_id
_entity_poly.type
_entity_poly.pdbx_seq_one_letter_code
_entity_poly.pdbx_strand_id
1 'polypeptide(L)'
;MNLYLRYFDHETLVSNADEAVDFLRSLQEIKVTPELVEDIHAYAASDVAFPKRYKVRAHVYFIVIKTLAKNMTEFKQKKALRSNNGESKRSQQDSVLSRLMAERSGWYEGDLTFKRVVLVPGSNKHEYRDTRFVARCKALSGMDCYNRIVDHLRTRVDDRSQFSSAKGKNFRFRYLGMWK
;
A
#
# COMPACT_ATOMS: atom_id res chain seq x y z
N MET A 1 -27.71 9.07 -0.51
CA MET A 1 -26.81 7.90 -0.64
C MET A 1 -26.01 7.81 0.64
N ASN A 2 -25.82 6.61 1.21
CA ASN A 2 -25.18 6.48 2.51
C ASN A 2 -23.66 6.70 2.41
N LEU A 3 -23.08 7.26 3.47
CA LEU A 3 -21.65 7.54 3.57
C LEU A 3 -21.05 6.71 4.71
N TYR A 4 -20.03 5.94 4.39
CA TYR A 4 -19.17 5.32 5.39
C TYR A 4 -17.96 6.21 5.63
N LEU A 5 -17.71 6.55 6.90
CA LEU A 5 -16.57 7.32 7.33
C LEU A 5 -15.68 6.47 8.23
N ARG A 6 -14.37 6.63 8.08
CA ARG A 6 -13.40 6.02 8.98
C ARG A 6 -12.23 6.95 9.27
N TYR A 7 -11.97 7.16 10.56
CA TYR A 7 -10.82 7.80 11.14
C TYR A 7 -10.20 6.88 12.20
N PHE A 8 -9.06 6.26 11.89
CA PHE A 8 -8.46 5.20 12.71
C PHE A 8 -9.45 4.07 13.08
N ASP A 9 -9.78 3.98 14.36
CA ASP A 9 -10.69 2.98 14.96
C ASP A 9 -12.13 3.52 15.10
N HIS A 10 -12.33 4.81 14.83
CA HIS A 10 -13.66 5.41 14.77
C HIS A 10 -14.21 5.25 13.35
N GLU A 11 -15.33 4.54 13.24
CA GLU A 11 -16.05 4.38 11.99
C GLU A 11 -17.54 4.55 12.20
N THR A 12 -18.21 5.10 11.18
CA THR A 12 -19.65 5.27 11.17
C THR A 12 -20.21 5.08 9.77
N LEU A 13 -21.50 4.77 9.70
CA LEU A 13 -22.27 4.74 8.48
C LEU A 13 -23.47 5.66 8.68
N VAL A 14 -23.54 6.70 7.87
CA VAL A 14 -24.53 7.78 7.97
C VAL A 14 -25.33 7.91 6.68
N SER A 15 -26.48 8.56 6.75
CA SER A 15 -27.44 8.60 5.65
C SER A 15 -27.28 9.82 4.74
N ASN A 16 -26.61 10.87 5.23
CA ASN A 16 -26.43 12.15 4.54
C ASN A 16 -25.09 12.82 4.92
N ALA A 17 -24.80 13.95 4.26
CA ALA A 17 -23.58 14.72 4.47
C ALA A 17 -23.55 15.44 5.83
N ASP A 18 -24.69 15.90 6.33
CA ASP A 18 -24.77 16.62 7.62
C ASP A 18 -24.38 15.70 8.80
N GLU A 19 -24.93 14.48 8.83
CA GLU A 19 -24.54 13.45 9.82
C GLU A 19 -23.06 13.07 9.72
N ALA A 20 -22.49 13.11 8.50
CA ALA A 20 -21.06 12.87 8.29
C ALA A 20 -20.21 13.98 8.93
N VAL A 21 -20.64 15.24 8.76
CA VAL A 21 -20.00 16.41 9.35
C VAL A 21 -20.12 16.37 10.87
N ASP A 22 -21.27 16.00 11.42
CA ASP A 22 -21.48 15.88 12.86
C ASP A 22 -20.61 14.78 13.49
N PHE A 23 -20.45 13.64 12.81
CA PHE A 23 -19.49 12.63 13.23
C PHE A 23 -18.06 13.19 13.27
N LEU A 24 -17.61 13.93 12.25
CA LEU A 24 -16.27 14.52 12.23
C LEU A 24 -16.08 15.55 13.36
N ARG A 25 -17.10 16.34 13.69
CA ARG A 25 -17.09 17.27 14.82
C ARG A 25 -16.93 16.55 16.16
N SER A 26 -17.53 15.36 16.31
CA SER A 26 -17.43 14.58 17.55
C SER A 26 -16.03 14.04 17.86
N LEU A 27 -15.16 13.94 16.85
CA LEU A 27 -13.80 13.38 17.00
C LEU A 27 -12.79 14.33 17.64
N GLN A 28 -13.11 15.62 17.82
CA GLN A 28 -12.30 16.71 18.40
C GLN A 28 -10.92 16.98 17.75
N GLU A 29 -10.28 15.99 17.12
CA GLU A 29 -8.98 16.07 16.44
C GLU A 29 -9.06 16.66 15.03
N ILE A 30 -10.25 16.62 14.42
CA ILE A 30 -10.46 17.05 13.04
C ILE A 30 -11.02 18.47 13.07
N LYS A 31 -10.24 19.44 12.55
CA LYS A 31 -10.73 20.80 12.34
C LYS A 31 -11.73 20.81 11.19
N VAL A 32 -13.01 20.85 11.51
CA VAL A 32 -14.09 20.95 10.53
C VAL A 32 -14.23 22.39 10.07
N THR A 33 -13.61 22.72 8.93
CA THR A 33 -13.70 24.06 8.31
C THR A 33 -14.88 24.15 7.34
N PRO A 34 -15.38 25.35 7.01
CA PRO A 34 -16.44 25.52 6.01
C PRO A 34 -16.11 24.87 4.66
N GLU A 35 -14.86 24.95 4.22
CA GLU A 35 -14.39 24.34 2.97
C GLU A 35 -14.48 22.80 3.02
N LEU A 36 -14.18 22.21 4.18
CA LEU A 36 -14.32 20.76 4.37
C LEU A 36 -15.78 20.33 4.32
N VAL A 37 -16.68 21.12 4.94
CA VAL A 37 -18.12 20.87 4.91
C VAL A 37 -18.60 20.91 3.47
N GLU A 38 -18.32 21.98 2.75
CA GLU A 38 -18.74 22.13 1.36
C GLU A 38 -18.19 21.00 0.46
N ASP A 39 -16.93 20.59 0.66
CA ASP A 39 -16.34 19.50 -0.09
C ASP A 39 -16.96 18.12 0.22
N ILE A 40 -17.41 17.88 1.45
CA ILE A 40 -18.16 16.67 1.82
C ILE A 40 -19.55 16.68 1.18
N HIS A 41 -20.26 17.82 1.18
CA HIS A 41 -21.56 17.97 0.52
C HIS A 41 -21.42 17.78 -1.00
N ALA A 42 -20.45 18.45 -1.63
CA ALA A 42 -20.15 18.30 -3.04
C ALA A 42 -19.77 16.86 -3.39
N TYR A 43 -18.95 16.21 -2.56
CA TYR A 43 -18.64 14.80 -2.72
C TYR A 43 -19.92 13.96 -2.64
N ALA A 44 -20.76 14.13 -1.63
CA ALA A 44 -22.00 13.35 -1.46
C ALA A 44 -22.97 13.51 -2.64
N ALA A 45 -23.09 14.72 -3.19
CA ALA A 45 -23.97 15.05 -4.32
C ALA A 45 -23.40 14.64 -5.69
N SER A 46 -22.08 14.51 -5.83
CA SER A 46 -21.46 14.12 -7.11
C SER A 46 -21.76 12.67 -7.52
N ASP A 47 -21.52 12.33 -8.79
CA ASP A 47 -21.57 10.94 -9.27
C ASP A 47 -20.27 10.15 -9.02
N VAL A 48 -19.29 10.76 -8.34
CA VAL A 48 -17.99 10.13 -8.08
C VAL A 48 -18.17 8.97 -7.10
N ALA A 49 -17.95 7.74 -7.58
CA ALA A 49 -18.08 6.51 -6.79
C ALA A 49 -16.78 6.10 -6.04
N PHE A 50 -15.65 6.75 -6.31
CA PHE A 50 -14.37 6.41 -5.69
C PHE A 50 -14.26 6.96 -4.26
N PRO A 51 -13.67 6.20 -3.30
CA PRO A 51 -13.37 6.69 -1.96
C PRO A 51 -12.54 7.97 -1.98
N LYS A 52 -12.97 8.98 -1.23
CA LYS A 52 -12.21 10.23 -1.06
C LYS A 52 -11.44 10.20 0.26
N ARG A 53 -10.18 10.65 0.23
CA ARG A 53 -9.30 10.70 1.41
C ARG A 53 -9.03 12.14 1.78
N TYR A 54 -9.20 12.47 3.06
CA TYR A 54 -9.06 13.81 3.58
C TYR A 54 -7.88 13.84 4.55
N LYS A 55 -6.85 14.62 4.23
CA LYS A 55 -5.65 14.75 5.05
C LYS A 55 -5.93 15.67 6.23
N VAL A 56 -5.73 15.16 7.44
CA VAL A 56 -5.89 15.93 8.70
C VAL A 56 -4.53 16.50 9.13
N ARG A 57 -3.48 15.66 9.14
CA ARG A 57 -2.08 16.05 9.41
C ARG A 57 -1.12 15.11 8.67
N ALA A 58 0.18 15.28 8.85
CA ALA A 58 1.18 14.37 8.26
C ALA A 58 0.85 12.91 8.62
N HIS A 59 0.74 12.04 7.60
CA HIS A 59 0.38 10.62 7.71
C HIS A 59 -0.99 10.28 8.33
N VAL A 60 -1.84 11.28 8.61
CA VAL A 60 -3.15 11.07 9.22
C VAL A 60 -4.25 11.59 8.31
N TYR A 61 -5.21 10.71 8.00
CA TYR A 61 -6.33 11.01 7.13
C TYR A 61 -7.58 10.26 7.60
N PHE A 62 -8.75 10.78 7.24
CA PHE A 62 -9.98 10.00 7.24
C PHE A 62 -10.40 9.69 5.80
N ILE A 63 -11.26 8.70 5.64
CA ILE A 63 -11.82 8.32 4.34
C ILE A 63 -13.34 8.45 4.38
N VAL A 64 -13.91 8.83 3.23
CA VAL A 64 -15.36 8.84 2.99
C VAL A 64 -15.64 7.94 1.80
N ILE A 65 -16.57 7.02 1.96
CA ILE A 65 -16.95 6.03 0.94
C ILE A 65 -18.46 6.09 0.75
N LYS A 66 -18.90 6.35 -0.48
CA LYS A 66 -20.31 6.20 -0.86
C LYS A 66 -20.70 4.74 -0.92
N THR A 67 -21.85 4.40 -0.36
CA THR A 67 -22.34 3.02 -0.33
C THR A 67 -23.87 2.96 -0.38
N LEU A 68 -24.38 1.84 -0.90
CA LEU A 68 -25.80 1.48 -0.87
C LEU A 68 -26.15 0.64 0.36
N ALA A 69 -25.17 0.30 1.20
CA ALA A 69 -25.40 -0.46 2.42
C ALA A 69 -26.25 0.35 3.41
N LYS A 70 -27.28 -0.27 3.99
CA LYS A 70 -28.20 0.37 4.93
C LYS A 70 -27.68 0.42 6.36
N ASN A 71 -26.81 -0.52 6.72
CA ASN A 71 -26.23 -0.62 8.06
C ASN A 71 -24.76 -1.07 8.01
N MET A 72 -24.07 -0.92 9.14
CA MET A 72 -22.63 -1.22 9.26
C MET A 72 -22.33 -2.70 8.95
N THR A 73 -23.22 -3.61 9.35
CA THR A 73 -23.09 -5.06 9.09
C THR A 73 -23.07 -5.36 7.60
N GLU A 74 -24.04 -4.82 6.84
CA GLU A 74 -24.14 -5.01 5.39
C GLU A 74 -22.91 -4.43 4.67
N PHE A 75 -22.42 -3.27 5.10
CA PHE A 75 -21.22 -2.65 4.52
C PHE A 75 -19.98 -3.53 4.72
N LYS A 76 -19.78 -4.06 5.93
CA LYS A 76 -18.67 -4.96 6.27
C LYS A 76 -18.78 -6.31 5.55
N GLN A 77 -19.99 -6.86 5.41
CA GLN A 77 -20.22 -8.12 4.69
C GLN A 77 -20.04 -7.98 3.17
N LYS A 78 -20.47 -6.88 2.55
CA LYS A 78 -20.19 -6.61 1.12
C LYS A 78 -18.69 -6.44 0.84
N LYS A 79 -17.94 -5.90 1.80
CA LYS A 79 -16.47 -5.91 1.77
C LYS A 79 -15.92 -7.34 1.88
N ALA A 80 -16.51 -8.19 2.73
CA ALA A 80 -16.14 -9.61 2.85
C ALA A 80 -16.41 -10.40 1.56
N LEU A 81 -17.49 -10.12 0.84
CA LEU A 81 -17.79 -10.75 -0.46
C LEU A 81 -16.81 -10.34 -1.58
N ARG A 82 -16.36 -9.07 -1.63
CA ARG A 82 -15.20 -8.68 -2.48
C ARG A 82 -13.88 -9.27 -1.98
N SER A 83 -13.85 -9.73 -0.73
CA SER A 83 -12.72 -10.35 -0.03
C SER A 83 -12.82 -11.87 0.05
N ASN A 84 -13.73 -12.53 -0.67
CA ASN A 84 -13.60 -13.98 -0.96
C ASN A 84 -12.41 -14.27 -1.90
N ASN A 85 -11.80 -13.23 -2.46
CA ASN A 85 -10.46 -13.26 -3.05
C ASN A 85 -9.34 -12.88 -2.05
N GLY A 86 -9.70 -12.66 -0.78
CA GLY A 86 -8.88 -12.13 0.30
C GLY A 86 -8.42 -13.19 1.29
N GLU A 87 -9.19 -14.25 1.53
CA GLU A 87 -8.68 -15.45 2.22
C GLU A 87 -7.64 -16.18 1.35
N SER A 88 -7.88 -16.28 0.05
CA SER A 88 -6.92 -16.79 -0.94
C SER A 88 -5.71 -15.85 -1.11
N LYS A 89 -5.87 -14.52 -1.06
CA LYS A 89 -4.72 -13.59 -1.05
C LYS A 89 -3.95 -13.53 0.26
N ARG A 90 -4.61 -13.64 1.43
CA ARG A 90 -3.92 -13.71 2.74
C ARG A 90 -3.16 -15.02 2.86
N SER A 91 -3.80 -16.16 2.61
CA SER A 91 -3.11 -17.46 2.57
C SER A 91 -1.97 -17.49 1.54
N GLN A 92 -2.15 -16.85 0.37
CA GLN A 92 -1.07 -16.75 -0.61
C GLN A 92 0.04 -15.80 -0.18
N GLN A 93 -0.26 -14.66 0.47
CA GLN A 93 0.75 -13.77 1.07
C GLN A 93 1.50 -14.44 2.22
N ASP A 94 0.79 -15.19 3.08
CA ASP A 94 1.36 -15.97 4.16
C ASP A 94 2.25 -17.10 3.61
N SER A 95 1.87 -17.74 2.50
CA SER A 95 2.70 -18.72 1.81
C SER A 95 3.94 -18.12 1.12
N VAL A 96 3.85 -16.88 0.61
CA VAL A 96 4.99 -16.16 0.03
C VAL A 96 5.95 -15.74 1.13
N LEU A 97 5.44 -15.22 2.23
CA LEU A 97 6.21 -14.91 3.43
C LEU A 97 6.92 -16.14 3.98
N SER A 98 6.20 -17.25 4.12
CA SER A 98 6.76 -18.52 4.59
C SER A 98 7.88 -19.02 3.68
N ARG A 99 7.71 -18.97 2.35
CA ARG A 99 8.77 -19.33 1.40
C ARG A 99 9.95 -18.36 1.40
N LEU A 100 9.70 -17.07 1.58
CA LEU A 100 10.73 -16.03 1.61
C LEU A 100 11.61 -16.17 2.86
N MET A 101 10.99 -16.50 4.00
CA MET A 101 11.66 -16.68 5.29
C MET A 101 12.20 -18.10 5.50
N ALA A 102 11.81 -19.08 4.67
CA ALA A 102 12.30 -20.44 4.78
C ALA A 102 13.84 -20.47 4.71
N GLU A 103 14.46 -20.90 5.80
CA GLU A 103 15.90 -21.07 5.89
C GLU A 103 16.33 -22.26 5.04
N ARG A 104 17.16 -21.97 4.04
CA ARG A 104 17.77 -22.96 3.16
C ARG A 104 19.07 -22.37 2.60
N SER A 105 20.18 -22.63 3.26
CA SER A 105 21.48 -22.12 2.80
C SER A 105 21.85 -22.64 1.41
N GLY A 106 22.35 -21.75 0.55
CA GLY A 106 22.83 -22.12 -0.77
C GLY A 106 22.92 -20.94 -1.74
N TRP A 107 23.10 -21.27 -3.01
CA TRP A 107 23.05 -20.32 -4.10
C TRP A 107 21.60 -19.95 -4.42
N TYR A 108 21.35 -18.65 -4.56
CA TYR A 108 20.07 -18.09 -4.98
C TYR A 108 20.27 -17.18 -6.18
N GLU A 109 19.31 -17.21 -7.11
CA GLU A 109 19.12 -16.18 -8.14
C GLU A 109 18.00 -15.27 -7.69
N GLY A 110 18.27 -13.97 -7.51
CA GLY A 110 17.27 -12.95 -7.22
C GLY A 110 17.09 -12.02 -8.42
N ASP A 111 15.84 -11.74 -8.77
CA ASP A 111 15.41 -10.83 -9.83
C ASP A 111 14.58 -9.71 -9.19
N LEU A 112 15.15 -8.50 -9.15
CA LEU A 112 14.57 -7.32 -8.54
C LEU A 112 14.31 -6.24 -9.58
N THR A 113 13.08 -5.77 -9.65
CA THR A 113 12.71 -4.55 -10.38
C THR A 113 12.49 -3.40 -9.39
N PHE A 114 13.18 -2.27 -9.61
CA PHE A 114 13.14 -1.10 -8.72
C PHE A 114 13.18 0.20 -9.51
N LYS A 115 12.83 1.32 -8.86
CA LYS A 115 12.91 2.65 -9.46
C LYS A 115 14.29 3.24 -9.18
N ARG A 116 15.17 3.22 -10.17
CA ARG A 116 16.51 3.81 -10.09
C ARG A 116 16.45 5.30 -10.41
N VAL A 117 17.06 6.12 -9.58
CA VAL A 117 17.28 7.53 -9.91
C VAL A 117 18.50 7.67 -10.81
N VAL A 118 18.35 8.41 -11.90
CA VAL A 118 19.43 8.77 -12.83
C VAL A 118 19.40 10.28 -13.09
N LEU A 119 20.59 10.87 -13.21
CA LEU A 119 20.76 12.25 -13.64
C LEU A 119 20.57 12.32 -15.16
N VAL A 120 19.72 13.24 -15.62
CA VAL A 120 19.48 13.44 -17.05
C VAL A 120 20.65 14.24 -17.63
N PRO A 121 21.47 13.68 -18.56
CA PRO A 121 22.62 14.38 -19.11
C PRO A 121 22.25 15.75 -19.70
N GLY A 122 23.04 16.78 -19.40
CA GLY A 122 22.78 18.15 -19.85
C GLY A 122 21.72 18.90 -19.03
N SER A 123 21.13 18.28 -18.01
CA SER A 123 20.27 18.97 -17.04
C SER A 123 20.67 18.62 -15.60
N ASN A 124 20.42 19.50 -14.65
CA ASN A 124 20.52 19.19 -13.22
C ASN A 124 19.27 18.47 -12.67
N LYS A 125 18.49 17.84 -13.55
CA LYS A 125 17.25 17.14 -13.19
C LYS A 125 17.49 15.65 -13.02
N HIS A 126 16.73 15.07 -12.10
CA HIS A 126 16.76 13.65 -11.79
C HIS A 126 15.47 13.00 -12.27
N GLU A 127 15.57 11.80 -12.81
CA GLU A 127 14.41 11.01 -13.22
C GLU A 127 14.44 9.61 -12.62
N TYR A 128 13.26 9.04 -12.41
CA TYR A 128 13.08 7.67 -11.93
C TYR A 128 12.87 6.74 -13.12
N ARG A 129 13.72 5.72 -13.27
CA ARG A 129 13.60 4.67 -14.29
C ARG A 129 13.33 3.32 -13.67
N ASP A 130 12.38 2.57 -14.25
CA ASP A 130 12.24 1.15 -13.94
C ASP A 130 13.51 0.41 -14.38
N THR A 131 14.17 -0.23 -13.42
CA THR A 131 15.42 -0.96 -13.63
C THR A 131 15.25 -2.38 -13.11
N ARG A 132 15.54 -3.36 -13.97
CA ARG A 132 15.61 -4.77 -13.61
C ARG A 132 17.05 -5.14 -13.30
N PHE A 133 17.28 -5.77 -12.16
CA PHE A 133 18.58 -6.27 -11.71
C PHE A 133 18.46 -7.73 -11.33
N VAL A 134 19.33 -8.57 -11.89
CA VAL A 134 19.36 -10.01 -11.61
C VAL A 134 20.74 -10.37 -11.13
N ALA A 135 20.83 -11.08 -10.01
CA ALA A 135 22.10 -11.52 -9.46
C ALA A 135 22.00 -12.90 -8.83
N ARG A 136 23.11 -13.63 -8.87
CA ARG A 136 23.29 -14.88 -8.13
C ARG A 136 24.16 -14.62 -6.91
N CYS A 137 23.67 -14.96 -5.74
CA CYS A 137 24.39 -14.75 -4.48
C CYS A 137 24.22 -15.94 -3.54
N LYS A 138 25.19 -16.10 -2.64
CA LYS A 138 25.08 -16.99 -1.49
C LYS A 138 24.11 -16.37 -0.49
N ALA A 139 23.07 -17.08 -0.10
CA ALA A 139 22.11 -16.62 0.92
C ALA A 139 21.62 -17.76 1.80
N LEU A 140 21.09 -17.40 2.97
CA LEU A 140 20.49 -18.31 3.96
C LEU A 140 18.99 -18.51 3.71
N SER A 141 18.34 -17.60 2.99
CA SER A 141 16.91 -17.65 2.65
C SER A 141 16.61 -16.75 1.45
N GLY A 142 15.37 -16.76 0.97
CA GLY A 142 14.92 -15.81 -0.06
C GLY A 142 14.97 -14.35 0.41
N MET A 143 14.67 -14.11 1.70
CA MET A 143 14.77 -12.78 2.31
C MET A 143 16.22 -12.30 2.37
N ASP A 144 17.13 -13.19 2.75
CA ASP A 144 18.55 -12.88 2.84
C ASP A 144 19.16 -12.62 1.44
N CYS A 145 18.67 -13.33 0.40
CA CYS A 145 18.98 -13.04 -0.99
C CYS A 145 18.53 -11.61 -1.40
N TYR A 146 17.30 -11.23 -1.05
CA TYR A 146 16.80 -9.87 -1.29
C TYR A 146 17.66 -8.82 -0.60
N ASN A 147 17.95 -8.99 0.70
CA ASN A 147 18.73 -8.04 1.47
C ASN A 147 20.13 -7.84 0.87
N ARG A 148 20.83 -8.93 0.53
CA ARG A 148 22.13 -8.84 -0.14
C ARG A 148 22.11 -8.06 -1.46
N ILE A 149 21.07 -8.27 -2.27
CA ILE A 149 20.91 -7.54 -3.54
C ILE A 149 20.68 -6.05 -3.26
N VAL A 150 19.80 -5.71 -2.31
CA VAL A 150 19.50 -4.31 -1.97
C VAL A 150 20.72 -3.61 -1.38
N ASP A 151 21.44 -4.26 -0.45
CA ASP A 151 22.65 -3.72 0.16
C ASP A 151 23.74 -3.47 -0.87
N HIS A 152 23.92 -4.40 -1.82
CA HIS A 152 24.82 -4.19 -2.96
C HIS A 152 24.40 -2.98 -3.80
N LEU A 153 23.12 -2.87 -4.15
CA LEU A 153 22.61 -1.79 -5.00
C LEU A 153 22.69 -0.43 -4.32
N ARG A 154 22.41 -0.32 -3.02
CA ARG A 154 22.49 0.94 -2.25
C ARG A 154 23.86 1.61 -2.37
N THR A 155 24.93 0.83 -2.52
CA THR A 155 26.29 1.39 -2.70
C THR A 155 26.60 1.82 -4.14
N ARG A 156 25.71 1.54 -5.10
CA ARG A 156 25.96 1.68 -6.56
C ARG A 156 24.95 2.57 -7.27
N VAL A 157 23.82 2.86 -6.64
CA VAL A 157 22.78 3.73 -7.17
C VAL A 157 22.60 4.93 -6.27
N ASP A 158 22.01 6.00 -6.81
CA ASP A 158 21.66 7.18 -6.04
C ASP A 158 20.72 6.83 -4.89
N ASP A 159 20.96 7.39 -3.70
CA ASP A 159 20.23 7.11 -2.46
C ASP A 159 18.73 7.37 -2.54
N ARG A 160 18.28 8.20 -3.49
CA ARG A 160 16.84 8.47 -3.73
C ARG A 160 16.15 7.33 -4.49
N SER A 161 16.91 6.35 -4.99
CA SER A 161 16.36 5.16 -5.66
C SER A 161 15.42 4.38 -4.74
N GLN A 162 14.29 3.93 -5.26
CA GLN A 162 13.25 3.27 -4.47
C GLN A 162 13.23 1.77 -4.76
N PHE A 163 13.56 0.98 -3.75
CA PHE A 163 13.55 -0.48 -3.82
C PHE A 163 12.15 -1.04 -3.54
N SER A 164 11.70 -1.95 -4.40
CA SER A 164 10.44 -2.66 -4.23
C SER A 164 10.52 -3.63 -3.06
N SER A 165 9.45 -3.79 -2.28
CA SER A 165 9.39 -4.78 -1.18
C SER A 165 9.69 -6.21 -1.64
N ALA A 166 10.44 -6.96 -0.83
CA ALA A 166 10.71 -8.39 -1.00
C ALA A 166 9.44 -9.26 -1.09
N LYS A 167 8.33 -8.81 -0.48
CA LYS A 167 7.02 -9.51 -0.51
C LYS A 167 6.20 -9.16 -1.75
N GLY A 168 6.65 -8.19 -2.54
CA GLY A 168 5.94 -7.68 -3.71
C GLY A 168 6.23 -8.48 -4.98
N LYS A 169 5.42 -8.25 -6.01
CA LYS A 169 5.55 -8.89 -7.33
C LYS A 169 6.86 -8.57 -8.08
N ASN A 170 7.55 -7.51 -7.66
CA ASN A 170 8.74 -6.98 -8.31
C ASN A 170 10.04 -7.63 -7.81
N PHE A 171 9.95 -8.55 -6.84
CA PHE A 171 11.06 -9.42 -6.45
C PHE A 171 10.68 -10.87 -6.67
N ARG A 172 11.56 -11.62 -7.32
CA ARG A 172 11.46 -13.08 -7.47
C ARG A 172 12.79 -13.70 -7.09
N PHE A 173 12.75 -14.89 -6.51
CA PHE A 173 13.96 -15.64 -6.20
C PHE A 173 13.82 -17.11 -6.59
N ARG A 174 14.95 -17.75 -6.87
CA ARG A 174 15.06 -19.18 -7.15
C ARG A 174 16.26 -19.76 -6.42
N TYR A 175 16.05 -20.83 -5.67
CA TYR A 175 17.13 -21.61 -5.08
C TYR A 175 17.83 -22.44 -6.17
N LEU A 176 19.15 -22.37 -6.24
CA LEU A 176 19.97 -23.01 -7.28
C LEU A 176 20.74 -24.24 -6.77
N GLY A 177 20.81 -24.47 -5.46
CA GLY A 177 21.55 -25.59 -4.89
C GLY A 177 22.44 -25.17 -3.73
N MET A 178 22.86 -26.16 -2.94
CA MET A 178 23.75 -25.93 -1.81
C MET A 178 25.14 -25.57 -2.34
N TRP A 179 25.83 -24.62 -1.72
CA TRP A 179 27.26 -24.46 -1.99
C TRP A 179 28.01 -25.58 -1.27
N LYS A 180 28.98 -26.20 -1.95
CA LYS A 180 30.01 -27.00 -1.28
C LYS A 180 31.10 -26.09 -0.74
#